data_AF-A0A6I2V5B1-F1
#
_entry.id   AF-A0A6I2V5B1-F1
#
_cell.length_a   1.000
_cell.length_b   1.000
_cell.length_c   1.000
_cell.angle_alpha   90.00
_cell.angle_beta   90.00
_cell.angle_gamma   90.00
#
_symmetry.space_group_name_H-M   'P 1'
#
loop_
_entity.id
_entity.type
_entity.pdbx_description
1 polymer ?
#
loop_
_entity_poly.entity_id
_entity_poly.type
_entity_poly.pdbx_seq_one_letter_code
_entity_poly.pdbx_strand_id
1 'polypeptide(L)' 'MNHYLERIGGNLIKTKFIGNVELDLEGYKISIAELDFLDIIVEKKEDFESETRRILSEMLEIDENSFELEFKTS' A
#
# COMPACT_ATOMS: atom_id res chain seq x y z
N MET A 1 6.22 19.55 -13.93
CA MET A 1 4.93 20.15 -13.54
C MET A 1 4.58 19.48 -12.23
N ASN A 2 4.78 20.16 -11.11
CA ASN A 2 4.78 19.54 -9.78
C ASN A 2 3.36 19.47 -9.24
N HIS A 3 2.85 18.26 -9.05
CA HIS A 3 1.60 18.03 -8.32
C HIS A 3 1.93 18.02 -6.82
N TYR A 4 1.78 19.16 -6.15
CA TYR A 4 1.76 19.20 -4.68
C TYR A 4 0.33 18.95 -4.22
N LEU A 5 0.15 17.97 -3.34
CA LEU A 5 -1.08 17.73 -2.58
C LEU A 5 -1.48 19.03 -1.86
N GLU A 6 -2.59 19.65 -2.30
CA GLU A 6 -3.14 20.83 -1.63
C GLU A 6 -3.67 20.42 -0.25
N ARG A 7 -3.05 20.98 0.79
CA ARG A 7 -3.55 20.98 2.16
C ARG A 7 -4.85 21.78 2.21
N ILE A 8 -6.00 21.11 2.27
CA ILE A 8 -7.24 21.76 2.74
C ILE A 8 -7.27 21.70 4.26
N GLY A 9 -6.96 22.81 4.94
CA GLY A 9 -7.31 23.02 6.35
C GLY A 9 -6.41 22.41 7.44
N GLY A 10 -5.19 21.98 7.13
CA GLY A 10 -4.22 21.57 8.16
C GLY A 10 -4.46 20.21 8.83
N ASN A 11 -5.46 19.45 8.37
CA ASN A 11 -5.65 18.06 8.78
C ASN A 11 -4.97 17.13 7.77
N LEU A 12 -4.01 16.32 8.23
CA LEU A 12 -3.39 15.27 7.44
C LEU A 12 -4.45 14.18 7.21
N ILE A 13 -5.06 14.15 6.03
CA ILE A 13 -5.91 13.02 5.64
C ILE A 13 -4.98 11.86 5.34
N LYS A 14 -4.83 10.94 6.29
CA LYS A 14 -4.16 9.66 6.04
C LYS A 14 -5.15 8.72 5.37
N THR A 15 -4.80 8.24 4.19
CA THR A 15 -5.58 7.18 3.54
C THR A 15 -5.22 5.85 4.16
N LYS A 16 -6.17 4.93 4.31
CA LYS A 16 -5.89 3.58 4.82
C LYS A 16 -6.18 2.57 3.72
N PHE A 17 -5.20 1.71 3.43
CA PHE A 17 -5.36 0.59 2.51
C PHE A 17 -5.42 -0.73 3.28
N ILE A 18 -6.28 -1.63 2.83
CA ILE A 18 -6.44 -2.96 3.42
C ILE A 18 -5.93 -3.98 2.40
N GLY A 19 -4.79 -4.61 2.71
CA GLY A 19 -4.22 -5.68 1.90
C GLY A 19 -4.74 -7.04 2.35
N ASN A 20 -5.38 -7.78 1.45
CA ASN A 20 -5.69 -9.19 1.65
C ASN A 20 -4.47 -10.03 1.26
N VAL A 21 -4.03 -10.88 2.17
CA VAL A 21 -2.83 -11.70 2.01
C VAL A 21 -3.22 -13.15 1.77
N GLU A 22 -2.75 -13.69 0.64
CA GLU A 22 -2.91 -15.09 0.25
C GLU A 22 -1.53 -15.72 0.05
N LEU A 23 -1.37 -16.98 0.45
CA LEU A 23 -0.13 -17.73 0.18
C LEU A 23 -0.18 -18.28 -1.25
N ASP A 24 0.83 -17.94 -2.04
CA ASP A 24 1.05 -18.41 -3.41
C ASP A 24 2.35 -19.24 -3.49
N LEU A 25 2.62 -19.85 -4.65
CA LEU A 25 3.81 -20.68 -4.91
C LEU A 25 5.13 -19.88 -4.79
N GLU A 26 5.08 -18.57 -5.05
CA GLU A 26 6.24 -17.68 -5.08
C GLU A 26 6.41 -16.84 -3.80
N GLY A 27 5.45 -16.88 -2.87
CA GLY A 27 5.46 -16.09 -1.65
C GLY A 27 4.07 -15.72 -1.17
N TYR A 28 3.93 -14.54 -0.58
CA TYR A 28 2.66 -13.99 -0.15
C TYR A 28 2.17 -12.96 -1.16
N LYS A 29 1.02 -13.24 -1.75
CA LYS A 29 0.31 -12.31 -2.62
C LYS A 29 -0.53 -11.37 -1.77
N ILE A 30 -0.33 -10.08 -1.96
CA ILE A 30 -1.07 -9.01 -1.30
C ILE A 30 -1.89 -8.27 -2.35
N SER A 31 -3.21 -8.26 -2.17
CA SER A 31 -4.16 -7.56 -3.03
C SER A 31 -4.91 -6.48 -2.25
N ILE A 32 -5.09 -5.32 -2.84
CA ILE A 32 -5.82 -4.20 -2.22
C ILE A 32 -7.05 -3.94 -3.08
N ALA A 33 -8.24 -4.10 -2.50
CA ALA A 33 -9.51 -4.07 -3.25
C ALA A 33 -9.78 -2.71 -3.91
N GLU A 34 -9.22 -1.62 -3.39
CA GLU A 34 -9.30 -0.30 -3.99
C GLU A 34 -8.38 -0.15 -5.22
N LEU A 35 -7.47 -1.09 -5.44
CA LEU A 35 -6.43 -1.10 -6.46
C LEU A 35 -6.46 -2.40 -7.26
N ASP A 36 -7.55 -2.62 -7.99
CA ASP A 36 -7.82 -3.83 -8.80
C ASP A 36 -6.71 -4.19 -9.83
N PHE A 37 -5.79 -3.27 -10.09
CA PHE A 37 -4.69 -3.44 -11.05
C PHE A 37 -3.36 -3.86 -10.40
N LEU A 38 -3.28 -3.95 -9.07
CA LEU A 38 -2.03 -4.14 -8.34
C LEU A 38 -2.08 -5.35 -7.43
N ASP A 39 -1.27 -6.35 -7.79
CA ASP A 39 -0.91 -7.47 -6.94
C ASP A 39 0.57 -7.34 -6.53
N ILE A 40 0.83 -7.44 -5.23
CA ILE A 40 2.19 -7.32 -4.67
C ILE A 40 2.61 -8.70 -4.15
N ILE A 41 3.73 -9.22 -4.66
CA ILE A 41 4.30 -10.49 -4.19
C ILE A 41 5.45 -10.19 -3.23
N VAL A 42 5.36 -10.72 -2.00
CA VAL A 42 6.39 -10.56 -0.97
C VAL A 42 6.82 -11.94 -0.49
N GLU A 43 8.12 -12.24 -0.51
CA GLU A 43 8.64 -13.56 -0.14
C GLU A 43 8.44 -13.87 1.35
N LYS A 44 8.54 -12.86 2.22
CA LYS A 44 8.50 -13.02 3.68
C LYS A 44 7.48 -12.12 4.33
N LYS A 45 6.86 -12.65 5.39
CA LYS A 45 5.87 -11.92 6.19
C LYS A 45 6.42 -10.67 6.88
N GLU A 46 7.69 -10.68 7.26
CA GLU A 46 8.36 -9.55 7.92
C GLU A 46 8.49 -8.32 7.01
N ASP A 47 8.44 -8.51 5.70
CA ASP A 47 8.64 -7.47 4.69
C ASP A 47 7.33 -6.88 4.13
N PHE A 48 6.16 -7.35 4.58
CA PHE A 48 4.86 -6.92 4.06
C PHE A 48 4.70 -5.42 4.09
N GLU A 49 4.93 -4.82 5.26
CA GLU A 49 4.74 -3.39 5.48
C GLU A 49 5.69 -2.56 4.61
N SER A 50 6.98 -2.90 4.60
CA SER A 50 7.99 -2.12 3.88
C SER A 50 7.84 -2.23 2.37
N GLU A 51 7.67 -3.43 1.83
CA GLU A 51 7.56 -3.62 0.37
C GLU A 51 6.22 -3.10 -0.17
N THR A 52 5.10 -3.37 0.52
CA THR A 52 3.80 -2.86 0.10
C THR A 52 3.78 -1.33 0.14
N ARG A 53 4.33 -0.73 1.20
CA ARG A 53 4.41 0.73 1.34
C ARG A 53 5.25 1.35 0.24
N ARG A 54 6.42 0.79 -0.06
CA ARG A 54 7.29 1.26 -1.13
C ARG A 54 6.62 1.19 -2.51
N ILE A 55 5.99 0.06 -2.83
CA ILE A 55 5.32 -0.11 -4.12
C ILE A 55 4.11 0.83 -4.24
N LEU A 56 3.33 1.01 -3.18
CA LEU A 56 2.18 1.92 -3.20
C LEU A 56 2.59 3.39 -3.31
N SER A 57 3.65 3.81 -2.62
CA SER A 57 4.15 5.19 -2.74
C SER A 57 4.64 5.47 -4.15
N GLU A 58 5.36 4.53 -4.76
CA GLU A 58 5.83 4.62 -6.15
C GLU A 58 4.66 4.63 -7.15
N MET A 59 3.70 3.71 -7.02
CA MET A 59 2.60 3.53 -7.99
C MET A 59 1.54 4.63 -7.92
N LEU A 60 1.28 5.17 -6.73
CA LEU A 60 0.27 6.21 -6.53
C LEU A 60 0.86 7.62 -6.51
N GLU A 61 2.18 7.77 -6.64
CA GLU A 61 2.91 9.03 -6.53
C GLU A 61 2.59 9.79 -5.21
N ILE A 62 2.46 9.05 -4.11
CA ILE A 62 2.18 9.60 -2.78
C ILE A 62 3.34 9.39 -1.82
N ASP A 63 3.50 10.28 -0.84
CA ASP A 63 4.51 10.12 0.21
C ASP A 63 4.19 8.89 1.06
N GLU A 64 5.22 8.08 1.35
CA GLU A 64 5.11 6.85 2.13
C GLU A 64 4.49 7.05 3.51
N ASN A 65 4.52 8.25 4.10
CA ASN A 65 3.94 8.56 5.41
C ASN A 65 2.50 9.09 5.33
N SER A 66 1.95 9.22 4.12
CA SER A 66 0.60 9.76 3.87
C SER A 66 -0.51 8.70 3.97
N PHE A 67 -0.16 7.45 4.28
CA PHE A 67 -1.13 6.37 4.40
C PHE A 67 -0.76 5.32 5.45
N GLU A 68 -1.76 4.53 5.83
CA GLU A 68 -1.63 3.38 6.72
C GLU A 68 -1.97 2.09 5.97
N LEU A 69 -1.31 1.00 6.35
CA LEU A 69 -1.55 -0.33 5.80
C LEU A 69 -2.10 -1.24 6.90
N GLU A 70 -3.08 -2.05 6.54
CA GLU A 70 -3.56 -3.15 7.37
C GLU A 70 -3.59 -4.42 6.53
N PHE A 71 -2.97 -5.49 7.03
CA PHE A 71 -2.94 -6.78 6.34
C PHE A 71 -3.92 -7.74 6.99
N LYS A 72 -4.81 -8.30 6.19
CA LYS A 72 -5.74 -9.36 6.60
C LYS A 72 -5.35 -10.65 5.92
N THR A 73 -5.17 -11.70 6.71
CA THR A 73 -4.98 -13.06 6.19
C THR A 73 -6.35 -13.70 6.00
N SER A 74 -6.56 -14.29 4.83
CA SER A 74 -7.76 -15.10 4.52
C SER A 74 -7.74 -16.45 5.22
#